data_AF-A0A0D9WSX6-F1
#
_entry.id   AF-A0A0D9WSX6-F1
#
_cell.length_a   1.000
_cell.length_b   1.000
_cell.length_c   1.000
_cell.angle_alpha   90.00
_cell.angle_beta   90.00
_cell.angle_gamma   90.00
#
_symmetry.space_group_name_H-M   'P 1'
#
loop_
_entity.id
_entity.type
_entity.pdbx_description
1 polymer ?
#
loop_
_entity_poly.entity_id
_entity_poly.type
_entity_poly.pdbx_seq_one_letter_code
_entity_poly.pdbx_strand_id
1 'polypeptide(L)'
;MATAARANPARARAAAFSTAAAAAAEGDDHVHYKHTDACHHLRWTAKESYEYMYARPWSRVVDFYAELVRTGAGAAGLANLFGKDESEYILDTNGEDYTTPSENQTTIKPSKDRGGRWERVTFKIVLSYHGSSFDGWQKQPGLNTVQGLVEKHLGQFVDEKKAKQLQARSLPIEGCAVVAGRTDKGVTALQQVCSFYTWRKDVKSIYIKDSINKAAPDKLRPLHVSEVSREFHPNFAAKWRRYLYIFPLDEEAKPISGEEQSSKILEGSEYNIKPQSFDVAKVDRIIRQLEGKSLSYKMFARDTQASRSVGPPTECFMFHSRAAVVKLHSANENCEEGIRALCIELVANRFLRKMVRVLVATTIREAAAGAEEDALLNLMEATCRRATAPPAPPEGLCLVDVGYEDFNRQRCFIVD
;
A
#
# COMPACT_ATOMS: atom_id res chain seq x y z
N MET A 1 3.15 66.26 26.61
CA MET A 1 3.48 65.73 25.27
C MET A 1 3.65 64.23 25.40
N ALA A 2 2.65 63.47 24.96
CA ALA A 2 2.55 62.02 25.12
C ALA A 2 3.32 61.29 24.02
N THR A 3 4.24 60.41 24.40
CA THR A 3 4.90 59.45 23.50
C THR A 3 4.05 58.17 23.42
N ALA A 4 3.43 57.94 22.28
CA ALA A 4 2.63 56.76 21.99
C ALA A 4 3.49 55.51 21.82
N ALA A 5 3.32 54.53 22.68
CA ALA A 5 3.86 53.19 22.53
C ALA A 5 3.09 52.43 21.42
N ARG A 6 3.78 52.03 20.36
CA ARG A 6 3.22 51.16 19.31
C ARG A 6 3.11 49.73 19.83
N ALA A 7 1.88 49.25 19.99
CA ALA A 7 1.59 47.86 20.31
C ALA A 7 1.92 46.93 19.12
N ASN A 8 2.50 45.77 19.45
CA ASN A 8 2.96 44.75 18.51
C ASN A 8 1.76 43.92 17.95
N PRO A 9 1.53 43.86 16.63
CA PRO A 9 0.31 43.28 16.03
C PRO A 9 0.18 41.75 16.16
N ALA A 10 1.19 41.06 16.70
CA ALA A 10 1.15 39.61 16.91
C ALA A 10 0.24 39.16 18.06
N ARG A 11 -0.05 40.03 19.05
CA ARG A 11 -0.83 39.67 20.25
C ARG A 11 -2.34 39.79 20.08
N ALA A 12 -2.80 40.61 19.13
CA ALA A 12 -4.23 40.77 18.83
C ALA A 12 -4.81 39.59 18.01
N ARG A 13 -3.96 38.84 17.29
CA ARG A 13 -4.39 37.65 16.53
C ARG A 13 -4.60 36.42 17.40
N ALA A 14 -3.91 36.30 18.54
CA ALA A 14 -4.06 35.16 19.45
C ALA A 14 -5.38 35.19 20.25
N ALA A 15 -5.88 36.38 20.59
CA ALA A 15 -7.13 36.52 21.33
C ALA A 15 -8.38 36.26 20.47
N ALA A 16 -8.32 36.52 19.16
CA ALA A 16 -9.44 36.27 18.24
C ALA A 16 -9.61 34.78 17.85
N PHE A 17 -8.54 33.97 17.98
CA PHE A 17 -8.62 32.52 17.75
C PHE A 17 -9.19 31.75 18.95
N SER A 18 -9.13 32.33 20.16
CA SER A 18 -9.62 31.67 21.37
C SER A 18 -11.14 31.77 21.54
N THR A 19 -11.79 32.81 21.02
CA THR A 19 -13.25 33.01 21.15
C THR A 19 -14.02 32.32 20.03
N ALA A 20 -13.40 32.08 18.86
CA ALA A 20 -13.99 31.28 17.78
C ALA A 20 -13.95 29.77 18.06
N ALA A 21 -12.99 29.29 18.88
CA ALA A 21 -12.86 27.89 19.25
C ALA A 21 -13.91 27.44 20.29
N ALA A 22 -14.47 28.37 21.06
CA ALA A 22 -15.47 28.08 22.10
C ALA A 22 -16.92 28.05 21.57
N ALA A 23 -17.18 28.55 20.36
CA ALA A 23 -18.51 28.59 19.75
C ALA A 23 -18.80 27.39 18.80
N ALA A 24 -17.86 26.44 18.69
CA ALA A 24 -18.00 25.24 17.86
C ALA A 24 -18.16 23.95 18.68
N ALA A 25 -18.56 24.07 19.94
CA ALA A 25 -18.68 22.95 20.89
C ALA A 25 -20.14 22.66 21.32
N GLU A 26 -21.13 23.07 20.52
CA GLU A 26 -22.53 22.67 20.72
C GLU A 26 -23.07 22.06 19.42
N GLY A 27 -23.31 20.74 19.48
CA GLY A 27 -23.94 19.96 18.42
C GLY A 27 -22.98 19.09 17.59
N ASP A 28 -22.30 18.12 18.20
CA ASP A 28 -21.75 16.99 17.45
C ASP A 28 -22.89 16.01 17.13
N ASP A 29 -23.86 16.47 16.36
CA ASP A 29 -24.75 15.59 15.61
C ASP A 29 -23.86 14.91 14.57
N HIS A 30 -23.47 13.67 14.86
CA HIS A 30 -22.83 12.80 13.88
C HIS A 30 -23.77 12.66 12.68
N VAL A 31 -23.66 13.56 11.69
CA VAL A 31 -24.49 13.56 10.48
C VAL A 31 -24.23 12.24 9.75
N HIS A 32 -25.10 11.28 10.01
CA HIS A 32 -25.08 9.96 9.42
C HIS A 32 -25.29 10.14 7.93
N TYR A 33 -24.32 9.70 7.12
CA TYR A 33 -24.51 9.69 5.67
C TYR A 33 -25.62 8.67 5.39
N LYS A 34 -26.81 9.16 5.06
CA LYS A 34 -27.92 8.31 4.63
C LYS A 34 -27.52 7.69 3.30
N HIS A 35 -27.15 6.42 3.33
CA HIS A 35 -27.02 5.63 2.13
C HIS A 35 -28.39 5.60 1.45
N THR A 36 -28.52 6.28 0.31
CA THR A 36 -29.76 6.31 -0.49
C THR A 36 -29.94 5.04 -1.31
N ASP A 37 -28.93 4.17 -1.36
CA ASP A 37 -28.95 2.95 -2.15
C ASP A 37 -29.53 1.79 -1.33
N ALA A 38 -30.56 1.15 -1.87
CA ALA A 38 -31.21 0.00 -1.26
C ALA A 38 -30.20 -1.12 -0.99
N CYS A 39 -30.27 -1.70 0.20
CA CYS A 39 -29.49 -2.87 0.60
C CYS A 39 -30.40 -3.83 1.36
N HIS A 40 -30.11 -5.12 1.30
CA HIS A 40 -30.86 -6.13 2.03
C HIS A 40 -30.69 -5.98 3.55
N HIS A 41 -29.54 -5.49 4.02
CA HIS A 41 -29.24 -5.26 5.42
C HIS A 41 -28.68 -3.86 5.70
N LEU A 42 -28.71 -3.45 6.97
CA LEU A 42 -28.09 -2.20 7.42
C LEU A 42 -26.57 -2.28 7.27
N ARG A 43 -25.99 -1.28 6.59
CA ARG A 43 -24.54 -1.12 6.48
C ARG A 43 -23.91 -0.83 7.85
N TRP A 44 -22.73 -1.38 8.09
CA TRP A 44 -21.91 -0.97 9.23
C TRP A 44 -21.54 0.51 9.14
N THR A 45 -21.59 1.19 10.28
CA THR A 45 -21.03 2.55 10.42
C THR A 45 -19.51 2.53 10.20
N ALA A 46 -18.89 3.71 10.13
CA ALA A 46 -17.43 3.81 10.05
C ALA A 46 -16.75 3.16 11.27
N LYS A 47 -17.29 3.36 12.48
CA LYS A 47 -16.78 2.76 13.72
C LYS A 47 -16.90 1.24 13.69
N GLU A 48 -18.07 0.71 13.35
CA GLU A 48 -18.31 -0.73 13.28
C GLU A 48 -17.46 -1.41 12.19
N SER A 49 -17.31 -0.75 11.03
CA SER A 49 -16.41 -1.24 9.97
C SER A 49 -14.96 -1.28 10.47
N TYR A 50 -14.52 -0.27 11.22
CA TYR A 50 -13.20 -0.27 11.83
C TYR A 50 -13.04 -1.40 12.84
N GLU A 51 -13.95 -1.53 13.80
CA GLU A 51 -13.90 -2.56 14.84
C GLU A 51 -13.91 -3.96 14.23
N TYR A 52 -14.80 -4.22 13.26
CA TYR A 52 -14.88 -5.50 12.56
C TYR A 52 -13.56 -5.87 11.87
N MET A 53 -12.98 -4.92 11.12
CA MET A 53 -11.76 -5.17 10.36
C MET A 53 -10.53 -5.32 11.29
N TYR A 54 -10.43 -4.53 12.36
CA TYR A 54 -9.27 -4.55 13.26
C TYR A 54 -9.33 -5.68 14.30
N ALA A 55 -10.51 -6.25 14.58
CA ALA A 55 -10.67 -7.38 15.50
C ALA A 55 -10.18 -8.73 14.94
N ARG A 56 -9.70 -8.79 13.69
CA ARG A 56 -9.20 -10.05 13.09
C ARG A 56 -7.87 -10.49 13.72
N PRO A 57 -7.55 -11.80 13.72
CA PRO A 57 -6.28 -12.34 14.20
C PRO A 57 -5.13 -12.05 13.21
N TRP A 58 -4.65 -10.81 13.18
CA TRP A 58 -3.63 -10.34 12.23
C TRP A 58 -2.24 -10.98 12.40
N SER A 59 -1.94 -11.56 13.57
CA SER A 59 -0.62 -12.16 13.85
C SER A 59 -0.24 -13.22 12.83
N ARG A 60 -1.16 -14.12 12.45
CA ARG A 60 -0.88 -15.17 11.45
C ARG A 60 -0.52 -14.61 10.07
N VAL A 61 -1.14 -13.50 9.66
CA VAL A 61 -0.85 -12.83 8.39
C VAL A 61 0.51 -12.12 8.45
N VAL A 62 0.79 -11.46 9.57
CA VAL A 62 2.07 -10.79 9.83
C VAL A 62 3.22 -11.80 9.82
N ASP A 63 3.06 -12.93 10.51
CA ASP A 63 4.07 -13.99 10.57
C ASP A 63 4.30 -14.63 9.21
N PHE A 64 3.23 -14.88 8.44
CA PHE A 64 3.33 -15.37 7.08
C PHE A 64 4.13 -14.41 6.19
N TYR A 65 3.85 -13.10 6.23
CA TYR A 65 4.62 -12.13 5.47
C TYR A 65 6.07 -12.00 5.94
N ALA A 66 6.33 -12.07 7.25
CA ALA A 66 7.67 -12.08 7.79
C ALA A 66 8.48 -13.27 7.23
N GLU A 67 7.86 -14.45 7.14
CA GLU A 67 8.49 -15.64 6.59
C GLU A 67 8.84 -15.51 5.09
N LEU A 68 7.91 -14.99 4.28
CA LEU A 68 8.15 -14.73 2.86
C LEU A 68 9.31 -13.77 2.62
N VAL A 69 9.45 -12.75 3.46
CA VAL A 69 10.55 -11.76 3.37
C VAL A 69 11.87 -12.38 3.83
N ARG A 70 11.85 -13.10 4.96
CA ARG A 70 13.02 -13.74 5.57
C ARG A 70 13.65 -14.77 4.64
N THR A 71 12.84 -15.69 4.10
CA THR A 71 13.28 -16.73 3.17
C THR A 71 13.59 -16.19 1.77
N GLY A 72 12.93 -15.10 1.38
CA GLY A 72 12.97 -14.60 0.01
C GLY A 72 12.03 -15.35 -0.94
N ALA A 73 11.15 -16.22 -0.42
CA ALA A 73 10.16 -16.94 -1.22
C ALA A 73 9.23 -15.99 -2.01
N GLY A 74 9.00 -14.78 -1.48
CA GLY A 74 8.38 -13.69 -2.23
C GLY A 74 7.05 -14.07 -2.88
N ALA A 75 6.90 -13.78 -4.17
CA ALA A 75 5.68 -14.06 -4.93
C ALA A 75 5.42 -15.57 -5.14
N ALA A 76 6.46 -16.41 -5.17
CA ALA A 76 6.28 -17.86 -5.27
C ALA A 76 5.61 -18.43 -4.02
N GLY A 77 6.03 -17.97 -2.84
CA GLY A 77 5.35 -18.36 -1.59
C GLY A 77 3.89 -17.85 -1.48
N LEU A 78 3.53 -16.77 -2.19
CA LEU A 78 2.12 -16.38 -2.35
C LEU A 78 1.36 -17.31 -3.30
N ALA A 79 1.97 -17.74 -4.39
CA ALA A 79 1.36 -18.65 -5.35
C ALA A 79 0.96 -19.99 -4.71
N ASN A 80 1.74 -20.46 -3.73
CA ASN A 80 1.44 -21.66 -2.95
C ASN A 80 0.09 -21.58 -2.21
N LEU A 81 -0.40 -20.38 -1.86
CA LEU A 81 -1.74 -20.21 -1.26
C LEU A 81 -2.88 -20.58 -2.21
N PHE A 82 -2.61 -20.57 -3.52
CA PHE A 82 -3.58 -20.82 -4.58
C PHE A 82 -3.35 -22.16 -5.29
N GLY A 83 -2.46 -23.02 -4.76
CA GLY A 83 -2.16 -24.32 -5.35
C GLY A 83 -1.48 -24.26 -6.72
N LYS A 84 -0.82 -23.14 -7.04
CA LYS A 84 -0.06 -22.99 -8.28
C LYS A 84 1.39 -23.46 -8.11
N ASP A 85 1.95 -24.05 -9.15
CA ASP A 85 3.35 -24.48 -9.19
C ASP A 85 4.28 -23.27 -9.05
N GLU A 86 5.30 -23.37 -8.20
CA GLU A 86 6.27 -22.30 -7.96
C GLU A 86 6.93 -21.83 -9.27
N SER A 87 7.10 -22.73 -10.24
CA SER A 87 7.77 -22.49 -11.53
C SER A 87 7.15 -21.39 -12.39
N GLU A 88 5.87 -21.05 -12.21
CA GLU A 88 5.20 -19.93 -12.91
C GLU A 88 5.54 -18.55 -12.29
N TYR A 89 6.05 -18.53 -11.06
CA TYR A 89 6.25 -17.32 -10.25
C TYR A 89 7.68 -17.18 -9.71
N ILE A 90 8.55 -18.17 -9.97
CA ILE A 90 10.02 -18.01 -9.85
C ILE A 90 10.34 -16.70 -10.55
N LEU A 91 10.98 -15.80 -9.79
CA LEU A 91 11.57 -14.54 -10.22
C LEU A 91 11.66 -14.45 -11.74
N ASP A 92 10.59 -13.94 -12.38
CA ASP A 92 10.69 -13.45 -13.73
C ASP A 92 11.45 -12.14 -13.63
N THR A 93 12.75 -12.33 -13.52
CA THR A 93 13.77 -11.35 -13.67
C THR A 93 13.82 -10.94 -15.13
N ASN A 94 12.72 -10.38 -15.66
CA ASN A 94 12.67 -9.79 -16.99
C ASN A 94 13.31 -10.67 -18.10
N GLY A 95 13.06 -11.98 -18.15
CA GLY A 95 13.72 -12.83 -19.15
C GLY A 95 15.27 -12.83 -19.11
N GLU A 96 15.89 -12.38 -18.02
CA GLU A 96 17.31 -12.55 -17.73
C GLU A 96 17.45 -13.59 -16.61
N ASP A 97 17.81 -14.80 -17.01
CA ASP A 97 18.21 -15.91 -16.15
C ASP A 97 19.49 -15.50 -15.37
N TYR A 98 19.35 -15.01 -14.13
CA TYR A 98 20.48 -14.44 -13.35
C TYR A 98 21.32 -15.48 -12.57
N THR A 99 21.15 -16.77 -12.82
CA THR A 99 22.07 -17.83 -12.36
C THR A 99 23.19 -18.12 -13.35
N THR A 100 23.12 -17.55 -14.54
CA THR A 100 24.11 -17.68 -15.62
C THR A 100 24.51 -16.27 -16.06
N PRO A 101 25.80 -15.97 -16.30
CA PRO A 101 26.17 -14.72 -16.94
C PRO A 101 25.68 -14.77 -18.39
N SER A 102 24.42 -14.40 -18.61
CA SER A 102 23.84 -14.30 -19.95
C SER A 102 24.35 -13.02 -20.60
N GLU A 103 25.06 -13.19 -21.72
CA GLU A 103 25.66 -12.13 -22.54
C GLU A 103 24.64 -11.26 -23.28
N ASN A 104 23.35 -11.51 -23.14
CA ASN A 104 22.30 -10.71 -23.78
C ASN A 104 21.84 -9.57 -22.88
N GLN A 105 22.80 -8.71 -22.52
CA GLN A 105 22.53 -7.38 -22.02
C GLN A 105 21.71 -6.64 -23.08
N THR A 106 20.58 -6.07 -22.68
CA THR A 106 19.95 -5.00 -23.46
C THR A 106 20.83 -3.76 -23.38
N THR A 107 21.99 -3.79 -24.06
CA THR A 107 22.85 -2.64 -24.30
C THR A 107 22.13 -1.68 -25.24
N ILE A 108 21.27 -0.84 -24.69
CA ILE A 108 20.92 0.42 -25.35
C ILE A 108 22.20 1.25 -25.33
N LYS A 109 22.95 1.23 -26.45
CA LYS A 109 24.15 2.05 -26.64
C LYS A 109 23.79 3.51 -26.35
N PRO A 110 24.54 4.21 -25.47
CA PRO A 110 24.26 5.59 -25.15
C PRO A 110 24.43 6.45 -26.42
N SER A 111 23.41 7.26 -26.72
CA SER A 111 23.51 8.28 -27.76
C SER A 111 24.42 9.42 -27.27
N LYS A 112 25.64 9.46 -27.82
CA LYS A 112 26.75 10.39 -27.56
C LYS A 112 27.33 10.29 -26.14
N ASP A 113 28.66 10.20 -26.05
CA ASP A 113 29.42 10.38 -24.80
C ASP A 113 29.14 11.77 -24.22
N ARG A 114 28.18 11.85 -23.30
CA ARG A 114 27.88 13.08 -22.57
C ARG A 114 28.69 13.05 -21.28
N GLY A 115 29.76 13.85 -21.24
CA GLY A 115 30.64 13.98 -20.06
C GLY A 115 29.98 14.69 -18.85
N GLY A 116 30.61 14.55 -17.68
CA GLY A 116 30.32 15.35 -16.49
C GLY A 116 29.07 14.92 -15.72
N ARG A 117 28.08 15.82 -15.51
CA ARG A 117 26.82 15.50 -14.80
C ARG A 117 26.11 14.28 -15.41
N TRP A 118 26.35 13.99 -16.68
CA TRP A 118 25.64 12.97 -17.43
C TRP A 118 26.27 11.56 -17.34
N GLU A 119 27.47 11.42 -16.76
CA GLU A 119 28.19 10.15 -16.61
C GLU A 119 27.86 9.38 -15.34
N ARG A 120 26.69 9.60 -14.73
CA ARG A 120 26.27 8.82 -13.55
C ARG A 120 25.94 7.37 -13.94
N VAL A 121 26.19 6.45 -13.02
CA VAL A 121 25.63 5.09 -13.06
C VAL A 121 24.34 5.10 -12.24
N THR A 122 23.27 4.51 -12.78
CA THR A 122 21.99 4.36 -12.09
C THR A 122 21.74 2.87 -11.84
N PHE A 123 21.32 2.54 -10.62
CA PHE A 123 20.97 1.19 -10.22
C PHE A 123 19.47 1.08 -9.96
N LYS A 124 18.84 0.04 -10.50
CA LYS A 124 17.54 -0.47 -10.07
C LYS A 124 17.77 -1.45 -8.94
N ILE A 125 17.05 -1.30 -7.84
CA ILE A 125 17.14 -2.14 -6.66
C ILE A 125 15.75 -2.70 -6.38
N VAL A 126 15.62 -4.03 -6.38
CA VAL A 126 14.42 -4.75 -6.00
C VAL A 126 14.55 -5.19 -4.55
N LEU A 127 13.61 -4.76 -3.70
CA LEU A 127 13.62 -4.94 -2.26
C LEU A 127 12.37 -5.68 -1.80
N SER A 128 12.56 -6.61 -0.86
CA SER A 128 11.51 -7.21 -0.06
C SER A 128 11.63 -6.68 1.38
N TYR A 129 10.53 -6.31 2.02
CA TYR A 129 10.53 -5.92 3.43
C TYR A 129 9.23 -6.24 4.15
N HIS A 130 9.37 -6.62 5.42
CA HIS A 130 8.26 -6.94 6.31
C HIS A 130 7.67 -5.65 6.91
N GLY A 131 6.44 -5.31 6.52
CA GLY A 131 5.81 -4.01 6.78
C GLY A 131 5.71 -3.64 8.26
N SER A 132 5.37 -4.60 9.12
CA SER A 132 5.23 -4.38 10.57
C SER A 132 6.54 -4.01 11.26
N SER A 133 7.69 -4.19 10.60
CA SER A 133 9.00 -3.79 11.13
C SER A 133 9.32 -2.30 10.93
N PHE A 134 8.51 -1.57 10.14
CA PHE A 134 8.84 -0.21 9.70
C PHE A 134 7.65 0.75 9.79
N ASP A 135 7.94 2.04 9.95
CA ASP A 135 6.97 3.14 9.93
C ASP A 135 6.58 3.56 8.49
N GLY A 136 6.62 2.60 7.56
CA GLY A 136 6.35 2.78 6.13
C GLY A 136 7.61 3.07 5.31
N TRP A 137 7.41 3.36 4.03
CA TRP A 137 8.54 3.64 3.12
C TRP A 137 9.19 4.99 3.40
N GLN A 138 8.40 6.07 3.31
CA GLN A 138 8.90 7.44 3.16
C GLN A 138 9.66 7.90 4.40
N LYS A 139 10.89 8.40 4.22
CA LYS A 139 11.71 8.97 5.31
C LYS A 139 10.97 10.10 6.04
N GLN A 140 10.93 9.98 7.37
CA GLN A 140 10.36 10.96 8.30
C GLN A 140 11.28 11.12 9.52
N PRO A 141 11.36 12.31 10.13
CA PRO A 141 12.20 12.53 11.32
C PRO A 141 11.84 11.59 12.48
N GLY A 142 12.84 10.94 13.06
CA GLY A 142 12.69 10.11 14.27
C GLY A 142 11.99 8.76 14.08
N LEU A 143 11.63 8.37 12.85
CA LEU A 143 10.91 7.12 12.56
C LEU A 143 11.80 6.09 11.86
N ASN A 144 11.51 4.80 12.08
CA ASN A 144 12.22 3.69 11.45
C ASN A 144 11.59 3.36 10.10
N THR A 145 12.01 4.06 9.04
CA THR A 145 11.43 3.89 7.69
C THR A 145 12.36 3.15 6.75
N VAL A 146 11.79 2.44 5.77
CA VAL A 146 12.58 1.67 4.79
C VAL A 146 13.49 2.60 3.99
N GLN A 147 12.98 3.75 3.51
CA GLN A 147 13.80 4.72 2.77
C GLN A 147 14.95 5.24 3.62
N GLY A 148 14.70 5.65 4.88
CA GLY A 148 15.76 6.20 5.72
C GLY A 148 16.90 5.20 5.95
N LEU A 149 16.55 3.94 6.18
CA LEU A 149 17.51 2.87 6.37
C LEU A 149 18.29 2.54 5.09
N VAL A 150 17.61 2.42 3.94
CA VAL A 150 18.24 2.19 2.63
C VAL A 150 19.17 3.35 2.26
N GLU A 151 18.71 4.61 2.39
CA GLU A 151 19.50 5.79 2.06
C GLU A 151 20.77 5.92 2.94
N LYS A 152 20.67 5.55 4.21
CA LYS A 152 21.84 5.46 5.12
C LYS A 152 22.88 4.47 4.59
N HIS A 153 22.47 3.28 4.20
CA HIS A 153 23.37 2.23 3.68
C HIS A 153 23.92 2.54 2.28
N LEU A 154 23.16 3.28 1.47
CA LEU A 154 23.62 3.80 0.19
C LEU A 154 24.61 4.97 0.34
N GLY A 155 24.68 5.58 1.53
CA GLY A 155 25.59 6.68 1.86
C GLY A 155 27.05 6.39 1.53
N GLN A 156 27.51 5.14 1.68
CA GLN A 156 28.90 4.77 1.36
C GLN A 156 29.24 4.77 -0.14
N PHE A 157 28.23 4.84 -1.01
CA PHE A 157 28.39 4.84 -2.46
C PHE A 157 28.22 6.22 -3.09
N VAL A 158 27.95 7.25 -2.30
CA VAL A 158 27.86 8.63 -2.82
C VAL A 158 29.24 9.11 -3.27
N ASP A 159 29.26 9.96 -4.29
CA ASP A 159 30.49 10.57 -4.77
C ASP A 159 31.03 11.62 -3.79
N GLU A 160 32.33 11.90 -3.88
CA GLU A 160 33.04 12.80 -2.96
C GLU A 160 32.45 14.22 -2.98
N LYS A 161 32.03 14.70 -4.16
CA LYS A 161 31.41 16.02 -4.29
C LYS A 161 30.08 16.07 -3.55
N LYS A 162 29.24 15.05 -3.68
CA LYS A 162 27.98 14.93 -2.91
C LYS A 162 28.24 14.81 -1.42
N ALA A 163 29.23 14.02 -0.99
CA ALA A 163 29.61 13.89 0.42
C ALA A 163 30.02 15.25 1.02
N LYS A 164 30.92 15.98 0.35
CA LYS A 164 31.34 17.34 0.75
C LYS A 164 30.15 18.32 0.84
N GLN A 165 29.21 18.24 -0.11
CA GLN A 165 28.00 19.08 -0.08
C GLN A 165 27.08 18.77 1.10
N LEU A 166 26.93 17.50 1.49
CA LEU A 166 26.13 17.09 2.64
C LEU A 166 26.81 17.54 3.95
N GLN A 167 28.12 17.31 4.07
CA GLN A 167 28.92 17.74 5.21
C GLN A 167 28.88 19.25 5.42
N ALA A 168 29.03 20.05 4.36
CA ALA A 168 28.96 21.52 4.44
C ALA A 168 27.60 22.05 4.93
N ARG A 169 26.55 21.22 4.87
CA ARG A 169 25.20 21.53 5.37
C ARG A 169 24.89 20.87 6.71
N SER A 170 25.87 20.21 7.32
CA SER A 170 25.69 19.39 8.53
C SER A 170 24.59 18.31 8.37
N LEU A 171 24.47 17.75 7.16
CA LEU A 171 23.54 16.68 6.84
C LEU A 171 24.25 15.31 6.87
N PRO A 172 23.54 14.22 7.23
CA PRO A 172 24.10 12.88 7.16
C PRO A 172 24.48 12.51 5.72
N ILE A 173 25.53 11.71 5.56
CA ILE A 173 25.98 11.20 4.27
C ILE A 173 25.06 10.06 3.86
N GLU A 174 24.07 10.35 3.02
CA GLU A 174 23.03 9.43 2.60
C GLU A 174 22.87 9.43 1.07
N GLY A 175 22.63 8.25 0.51
CA GLY A 175 22.39 8.05 -0.92
C GLY A 175 20.91 8.13 -1.24
N CYS A 176 20.46 9.25 -1.80
CA CYS A 176 19.05 9.52 -2.12
C CYS A 176 18.44 8.42 -3.02
N ALA A 177 17.35 7.82 -2.55
CA ALA A 177 16.63 6.78 -3.25
C ALA A 177 15.24 7.28 -3.70
N VAL A 178 14.86 6.96 -4.94
CA VAL A 178 13.49 7.17 -5.44
C VAL A 178 12.78 5.83 -5.58
N VAL A 179 11.45 5.78 -5.40
CA VAL A 179 10.68 4.52 -5.29
C VAL A 179 9.55 4.44 -6.31
N ALA A 180 9.15 3.22 -6.68
CA ALA A 180 8.03 2.95 -7.58
C ALA A 180 6.67 3.33 -7.01
N GLY A 181 6.48 3.14 -5.71
CA GLY A 181 5.28 3.53 -4.97
C GLY A 181 5.56 3.56 -3.47
N ARG A 182 4.95 4.51 -2.75
CA ARG A 182 5.07 4.57 -1.29
C ARG A 182 4.12 3.56 -0.65
N THR A 183 4.60 2.84 0.34
CA THR A 183 3.81 2.02 1.26
C THR A 183 3.60 2.76 2.58
N ASP A 184 2.39 2.61 3.15
CA ASP A 184 2.08 3.13 4.48
C ASP A 184 2.74 2.25 5.57
N LYS A 185 2.75 2.71 6.82
CA LYS A 185 3.17 1.91 7.99
C LYS A 185 2.40 0.59 8.04
N GLY A 186 3.11 -0.51 8.32
CA GLY A 186 2.56 -1.86 8.43
C GLY A 186 2.41 -2.62 7.10
N VAL A 187 2.51 -1.94 5.95
CA VAL A 187 2.33 -2.57 4.63
C VAL A 187 3.61 -3.28 4.19
N THR A 188 3.52 -4.58 3.94
CA THR A 188 4.62 -5.41 3.42
C THR A 188 4.85 -5.14 1.94
N ALA A 189 6.08 -5.31 1.47
CA ALA A 189 6.35 -5.38 0.04
C ALA A 189 7.30 -6.54 -0.28
N LEU A 190 6.98 -7.33 -1.30
CA LEU A 190 7.79 -8.48 -1.69
C LEU A 190 8.76 -8.14 -2.82
N GLN A 191 8.35 -7.28 -3.77
CA GLN A 191 9.21 -6.78 -4.84
C GLN A 191 8.98 -5.28 -5.07
N GLN A 192 9.23 -4.47 -4.03
CA GLN A 192 9.30 -3.02 -4.18
C GLN A 192 10.51 -2.65 -5.05
N VAL A 193 10.37 -1.62 -5.88
CA VAL A 193 11.48 -1.15 -6.73
C VAL A 193 11.87 0.27 -6.34
N CYS A 194 13.15 0.46 -6.05
CA CYS A 194 13.74 1.78 -5.92
C CYS A 194 14.93 1.95 -6.87
N SER A 195 15.39 3.19 -7.03
CA SER A 195 16.62 3.46 -7.75
C SER A 195 17.52 4.42 -7.00
N PHE A 196 18.82 4.25 -7.23
CA PHE A 196 19.90 5.02 -6.68
C PHE A 196 20.88 5.35 -7.82
N TYR A 197 21.54 6.50 -7.76
CA TYR A 197 22.57 6.85 -8.73
C TYR A 197 23.80 7.43 -8.05
N THR A 198 24.96 7.23 -8.69
CA THR A 198 26.25 7.77 -8.24
C THR A 198 27.15 8.08 -9.43
N TRP A 199 28.10 9.00 -9.26
CA TRP A 199 29.17 9.24 -10.23
C TRP A 199 30.40 8.37 -10.00
N ARG A 200 30.41 7.58 -8.91
CA ARG A 200 31.46 6.59 -8.68
C ARG A 200 31.37 5.46 -9.70
N LYS A 201 32.47 5.19 -10.40
CA LYS A 201 32.58 4.16 -11.43
C LYS A 201 32.99 2.78 -10.88
N ASP A 202 33.44 2.74 -9.63
CA ASP A 202 33.91 1.54 -8.95
C ASP A 202 32.80 0.81 -8.18
N VAL A 203 31.59 1.37 -8.13
CA VAL A 203 30.44 0.78 -7.46
C VAL A 203 29.82 -0.31 -8.33
N LYS A 204 29.74 -1.53 -7.78
CA LYS A 204 29.11 -2.69 -8.42
C LYS A 204 27.80 -3.04 -7.74
N SER A 205 26.87 -3.65 -8.48
CA SER A 205 25.58 -4.11 -7.96
C SER A 205 25.68 -4.96 -6.69
N ILE A 206 26.67 -5.86 -6.63
CA ILE A 206 26.88 -6.74 -5.48
C ILE A 206 27.19 -5.96 -4.19
N TYR A 207 27.98 -4.88 -4.28
CA TYR A 207 28.31 -4.06 -3.10
C TYR A 207 27.07 -3.37 -2.55
N ILE A 208 26.19 -2.86 -3.43
CA ILE A 208 24.91 -2.26 -3.03
C ILE A 208 24.02 -3.30 -2.36
N LYS A 209 23.90 -4.50 -2.97
CA LYS A 209 23.13 -5.62 -2.42
C LYS A 209 23.62 -5.99 -1.01
N ASP A 210 24.92 -6.21 -0.86
CA ASP A 210 25.53 -6.58 0.43
C ASP A 210 25.37 -5.49 1.49
N SER A 211 25.46 -4.22 1.10
CA SER A 211 25.23 -3.09 2.01
C SER A 211 23.81 -3.08 2.55
N ILE A 212 22.82 -3.13 1.66
CA ILE A 212 21.40 -3.07 2.06
C ILE A 212 21.02 -4.31 2.86
N ASN A 213 21.57 -5.48 2.54
CA ASN A 213 21.28 -6.72 3.27
C ASN A 213 21.72 -6.65 4.75
N LYS A 214 22.73 -5.84 5.06
CA LYS A 214 23.18 -5.58 6.45
C LYS A 214 22.28 -4.59 7.20
N ALA A 215 21.37 -3.91 6.52
CA ALA A 215 20.64 -2.78 7.09
C ALA A 215 19.57 -3.22 8.10
N ALA A 216 18.83 -4.28 7.78
CA ALA A 216 17.93 -4.94 8.72
C ALA A 216 17.77 -6.41 8.32
N PRO A 217 18.68 -7.29 8.80
CA PRO A 217 18.59 -8.72 8.56
C PRO A 217 17.18 -9.26 8.89
N ASP A 218 16.70 -10.20 8.06
CA ASP A 218 15.38 -10.86 8.13
C ASP A 218 14.16 -9.96 7.95
N LYS A 219 14.33 -8.63 7.96
CA LYS A 219 13.24 -7.64 7.85
C LYS A 219 13.24 -6.89 6.53
N LEU A 220 14.42 -6.72 5.93
CA LEU A 220 14.65 -6.06 4.65
C LEU A 220 15.67 -6.87 3.86
N ARG A 221 15.30 -7.30 2.66
CA ARG A 221 16.13 -8.12 1.78
C ARG A 221 16.25 -7.48 0.40
N PRO A 222 17.47 -7.16 -0.07
CA PRO A 222 17.69 -6.83 -1.47
C PRO A 222 17.68 -8.11 -2.31
N LEU A 223 16.67 -8.26 -3.16
CA LEU A 223 16.53 -9.43 -4.04
C LEU A 223 17.50 -9.32 -5.22
N HIS A 224 17.44 -8.19 -5.92
CA HIS A 224 18.21 -7.97 -7.14
C HIS A 224 18.67 -6.51 -7.25
N VAL A 225 19.87 -6.30 -7.80
CA VAL A 225 20.42 -4.99 -8.12
C VAL A 225 21.02 -5.04 -9.51
N SER A 226 20.59 -4.16 -10.40
CA SER A 226 21.09 -4.06 -11.77
C SER A 226 21.37 -2.63 -12.17
N GLU A 227 22.34 -2.44 -13.05
CA GLU A 227 22.56 -1.16 -13.71
C GLU A 227 21.46 -0.92 -14.75
N VAL A 228 20.97 0.31 -14.81
CA VAL A 228 19.90 0.71 -15.73
C VAL A 228 20.21 2.05 -16.37
N SER A 229 19.50 2.34 -17.46
CA SER A 229 19.59 3.66 -18.11
C SER A 229 19.37 4.78 -17.10
N ARG A 230 20.11 5.89 -17.29
CA ARG A 230 19.97 7.11 -16.49
C ARG A 230 18.54 7.70 -16.50
N GLU A 231 17.76 7.35 -17.50
CA GLU A 231 16.38 7.80 -17.73
C GLU A 231 15.36 6.99 -16.92
N PHE A 232 15.77 5.84 -16.39
CA PHE A 232 14.91 5.01 -15.57
C PHE A 232 14.49 5.76 -14.29
N HIS A 233 13.18 5.89 -14.12
CA HIS A 233 12.57 6.36 -12.88
C HIS A 233 11.56 5.31 -12.40
N PRO A 234 11.73 4.72 -11.21
CA PRO A 234 10.96 3.55 -10.80
C PRO A 234 9.45 3.81 -10.73
N ASN A 235 9.04 5.04 -10.40
CA ASN A 235 7.62 5.42 -10.41
C ASN A 235 7.06 5.69 -11.83
N PHE A 236 7.69 6.61 -12.57
CA PHE A 236 7.16 7.07 -13.86
C PHE A 236 7.31 6.07 -14.99
N ALA A 237 8.29 5.17 -14.90
CA ALA A 237 8.45 4.08 -15.87
C ALA A 237 7.56 2.87 -15.57
N ALA A 238 7.02 2.75 -14.35
CA ALA A 238 6.20 1.60 -13.99
C ALA A 238 4.83 1.66 -14.69
N LYS A 239 4.52 0.60 -15.42
CA LYS A 239 3.29 0.41 -16.18
C LYS A 239 2.15 -0.12 -15.32
N TRP A 240 2.46 -0.94 -14.31
CA TRP A 240 1.48 -1.51 -13.39
C TRP A 240 2.08 -1.84 -12.04
N ARG A 241 1.23 -1.95 -11.02
CA ARG A 241 1.54 -2.45 -9.68
C ARG A 241 0.53 -3.50 -9.30
N ARG A 242 0.94 -4.51 -8.56
CA ARG A 242 0.05 -5.53 -8.00
C ARG A 242 0.07 -5.49 -6.49
N TYR A 243 -1.12 -5.48 -5.91
CA TYR A 243 -1.33 -5.63 -4.49
C TYR A 243 -2.12 -6.90 -4.23
N LEU A 244 -1.78 -7.58 -3.14
CA LEU A 244 -2.58 -8.64 -2.55
C LEU A 244 -2.97 -8.21 -1.14
N TYR A 245 -4.24 -8.39 -0.78
CA TYR A 245 -4.73 -8.21 0.57
C TYR A 245 -5.18 -9.55 1.15
N ILE A 246 -4.63 -9.96 2.29
CA ILE A 246 -5.06 -11.16 3.04
C ILE A 246 -5.89 -10.71 4.24
N PHE A 247 -7.13 -11.18 4.34
CA PHE A 247 -8.06 -10.89 5.42
C PHE A 247 -8.45 -12.20 6.14
N PRO A 248 -8.08 -12.40 7.42
CA PRO A 248 -8.49 -13.59 8.16
C PRO A 248 -10.01 -13.72 8.27
N LEU A 249 -10.54 -14.87 7.87
CA LEU A 249 -11.94 -15.23 8.05
C LEU A 249 -12.02 -15.99 9.38
N ASP A 250 -12.39 -15.28 10.43
CA ASP A 250 -12.56 -15.87 11.75
C ASP A 250 -13.89 -16.64 11.81
N GLU A 251 -13.85 -17.91 12.18
CA GLU A 251 -15.07 -18.72 12.40
C GLU A 251 -15.68 -18.43 13.80
N GLU A 252 -14.95 -17.75 14.69
CA GLU A 252 -15.33 -17.48 16.10
C GLU A 252 -15.43 -15.99 16.46
N ALA A 253 -15.52 -15.11 15.45
CA ALA A 253 -15.60 -13.68 15.66
C ALA A 253 -16.71 -13.31 16.67
N LYS A 254 -16.31 -12.71 17.81
CA LYS A 254 -17.29 -12.18 18.76
C LYS A 254 -18.21 -11.17 18.05
N PRO A 255 -19.53 -11.21 18.31
CA PRO A 255 -20.46 -10.22 17.81
C PRO A 255 -19.95 -8.81 18.04
N ILE A 256 -20.17 -7.92 17.07
CA ILE A 256 -19.88 -6.49 17.19
C ILE A 256 -20.55 -6.01 18.49
N SER A 257 -19.77 -5.61 19.49
CA SER A 257 -20.29 -5.19 20.79
C SER A 257 -20.99 -3.84 20.63
N GLY A 258 -22.30 -3.89 20.45
CA GLY A 258 -23.22 -2.79 20.66
C GLY A 258 -24.29 -3.24 21.65
N GLU A 259 -24.01 -3.11 22.94
CA GLU A 259 -25.06 -3.08 23.97
C GLU A 259 -25.99 -1.89 23.66
N GLU A 260 -27.16 -2.15 23.07
CA GLU A 260 -28.43 -1.38 23.10
C GLU A 260 -29.38 -1.73 21.92
N GLN A 261 -29.60 -3.01 21.61
CA GLN A 261 -30.69 -3.42 20.71
C GLN A 261 -31.66 -4.45 21.30
N SER A 262 -31.71 -4.59 22.63
CA SER A 262 -32.71 -5.45 23.29
C SER A 262 -33.94 -4.71 23.84
N SER A 263 -34.12 -3.41 23.55
CA SER A 263 -35.30 -2.67 24.01
C SER A 263 -35.84 -1.75 22.93
N LYS A 264 -36.26 -2.33 21.80
CA LYS A 264 -37.29 -1.82 20.87
C LYS A 264 -37.56 -2.86 19.76
N ILE A 265 -37.81 -4.11 20.16
CA ILE A 265 -38.53 -5.05 19.29
C ILE A 265 -40.01 -4.82 19.56
N LEU A 266 -40.57 -3.81 18.90
CA LEU A 266 -42.01 -3.74 18.67
C LEU A 266 -42.20 -3.32 17.22
N GLU A 267 -42.74 -4.29 16.48
CA GLU A 267 -43.49 -4.15 15.22
C GLU A 267 -42.73 -3.66 13.98
N GLY A 268 -42.32 -4.64 13.16
CA GLY A 268 -42.26 -4.48 11.71
C GLY A 268 -40.87 -4.54 11.07
N SER A 269 -40.66 -5.59 10.29
CA SER A 269 -39.68 -5.73 9.20
C SER A 269 -38.34 -6.42 9.50
N GLU A 270 -38.02 -7.42 8.69
CA GLU A 270 -36.76 -8.18 8.63
C GLU A 270 -35.52 -7.33 8.23
N TYR A 271 -35.68 -6.01 8.06
CA TYR A 271 -34.66 -5.11 7.50
C TYR A 271 -33.72 -4.46 8.54
N ASN A 272 -33.85 -4.75 9.84
CA ASN A 272 -33.09 -4.05 10.90
C ASN A 272 -31.90 -4.85 11.48
N ILE A 273 -31.58 -6.03 10.96
CA ILE A 273 -30.47 -6.84 11.48
C ILE A 273 -29.15 -6.40 10.82
N LYS A 274 -28.14 -6.07 11.64
CA LYS A 274 -26.77 -5.84 11.15
C LYS A 274 -26.06 -7.17 10.92
N PRO A 275 -25.46 -7.38 9.73
CA PRO A 275 -24.78 -8.62 9.39
C PRO A 275 -23.52 -8.79 10.24
N GLN A 276 -23.23 -10.02 10.69
CA GLN A 276 -21.99 -10.36 11.41
C GLN A 276 -20.97 -11.10 10.51
N SER A 277 -21.40 -11.51 9.33
CA SER A 277 -20.61 -12.23 8.33
C SER A 277 -20.89 -11.71 6.93
N PHE A 278 -20.07 -12.11 5.97
CA PHE A 278 -20.24 -11.79 4.56
C PHE A 278 -19.87 -13.01 3.70
N ASP A 279 -20.44 -13.08 2.51
CA ASP A 279 -20.09 -14.09 1.51
C ASP A 279 -18.88 -13.64 0.67
N VAL A 280 -17.82 -14.45 0.64
CA VAL A 280 -16.62 -14.18 -0.16
C VAL A 280 -16.93 -14.19 -1.66
N ALA A 281 -17.87 -15.04 -2.12
CA ALA A 281 -18.27 -15.02 -3.52
C ALA A 281 -18.94 -13.68 -3.88
N LYS A 282 -19.72 -13.09 -2.96
CA LYS A 282 -20.26 -11.74 -3.15
C LYS A 282 -19.16 -10.67 -3.16
N VAL A 283 -18.12 -10.81 -2.34
CA VAL A 283 -16.94 -9.92 -2.38
C VAL A 283 -16.26 -9.98 -3.75
N ASP A 284 -16.04 -11.17 -4.33
CA ASP A 284 -15.48 -11.30 -5.69
C ASP A 284 -16.39 -10.66 -6.74
N ARG A 285 -17.71 -10.95 -6.70
CA ARG A 285 -18.68 -10.40 -7.65
C ARG A 285 -18.71 -8.87 -7.66
N ILE A 286 -18.63 -8.24 -6.48
CA ILE A 286 -18.56 -6.78 -6.35
C ILE A 286 -17.22 -6.24 -6.87
N ILE A 287 -16.09 -6.79 -6.42
CA ILE A 287 -14.78 -6.21 -6.73
C ILE A 287 -14.37 -6.44 -8.19
N ARG A 288 -14.84 -7.52 -8.81
CA ARG A 288 -14.58 -7.85 -10.22
C ARG A 288 -15.20 -6.84 -11.17
N GLN A 289 -16.26 -6.12 -10.77
CA GLN A 289 -16.85 -5.05 -11.59
C GLN A 289 -15.85 -3.93 -11.92
N LEU A 290 -14.72 -3.83 -11.21
CA LEU A 290 -13.67 -2.86 -11.48
C LEU A 290 -12.77 -3.26 -12.65
N GLU A 291 -12.66 -4.56 -13.00
CA GLU A 291 -11.75 -5.06 -14.03
C GLU A 291 -12.01 -4.43 -15.40
N GLY A 292 -10.94 -4.03 -16.09
CA GLY A 292 -10.99 -3.46 -17.43
C GLY A 292 -11.51 -2.03 -17.50
N LYS A 293 -11.73 -1.35 -16.37
CA LYS A 293 -12.28 0.01 -16.33
C LYS A 293 -11.22 1.06 -15.98
N SER A 294 -11.24 2.17 -16.71
CA SER A 294 -10.55 3.43 -16.34
C SER A 294 -11.54 4.30 -15.56
N LEU A 295 -11.30 4.50 -14.27
CA LEU A 295 -12.22 5.21 -13.38
C LEU A 295 -11.49 6.18 -12.45
N SER A 296 -12.23 7.17 -11.93
CA SER A 296 -11.74 8.08 -10.89
C SER A 296 -11.94 7.47 -9.51
N TYR A 297 -10.88 6.90 -8.93
CA TYR A 297 -10.92 6.30 -7.59
C TYR A 297 -10.73 7.31 -6.45
N LYS A 298 -10.99 8.60 -6.70
CA LYS A 298 -10.79 9.68 -5.71
C LYS A 298 -11.57 9.45 -4.41
N MET A 299 -12.77 8.87 -4.49
CA MET A 299 -13.60 8.55 -3.31
C MET A 299 -13.01 7.45 -2.44
N PHE A 300 -12.17 6.58 -3.01
CA PHE A 300 -11.46 5.53 -2.30
C PHE A 300 -10.08 6.00 -1.78
N ALA A 301 -9.61 7.20 -2.13
CA ALA A 301 -8.35 7.73 -1.60
C ALA A 301 -8.51 8.35 -0.21
N ARG A 302 -7.44 8.32 0.60
CA ARG A 302 -7.33 9.05 1.88
C ARG A 302 -6.00 9.77 2.01
N ASP A 303 -5.99 10.82 2.82
CA ASP A 303 -4.80 11.61 3.14
C ASP A 303 -4.05 12.17 1.92
N THR A 304 -4.77 12.33 0.81
CA THR A 304 -4.33 13.11 -0.35
C THR A 304 -4.50 14.58 -0.02
N GLN A 305 -3.40 15.34 -0.09
CA GLN A 305 -3.44 16.79 0.16
C GLN A 305 -4.48 17.46 -0.76
N ALA A 306 -5.24 18.42 -0.20
CA ALA A 306 -6.27 19.14 -0.95
C ALA A 306 -5.69 19.83 -2.20
N SER A 307 -4.47 20.37 -2.11
CA SER A 307 -3.76 20.98 -3.24
C SER A 307 -3.46 20.02 -4.39
N ARG A 308 -3.29 18.72 -4.10
CA ARG A 308 -3.12 17.66 -5.11
C ARG A 308 -4.46 17.15 -5.67
N SER A 309 -5.58 17.68 -5.16
CA SER A 309 -6.93 17.37 -5.63
C SER A 309 -7.46 18.42 -6.61
N VAL A 310 -6.65 19.43 -6.92
CA VAL A 310 -6.93 20.47 -7.92
C VAL A 310 -6.30 20.04 -9.25
N GLY A 311 -7.13 19.85 -10.27
CA GLY A 311 -6.74 19.32 -11.58
C GLY A 311 -7.72 18.24 -12.06
N PRO A 312 -7.55 17.72 -13.29
CA PRO A 312 -8.37 16.63 -13.79
C PRO A 312 -8.27 15.41 -12.86
N PRO A 313 -9.36 14.64 -12.67
CA PRO A 313 -9.34 13.45 -11.85
C PRO A 313 -8.24 12.50 -12.33
N THR A 314 -7.44 11.98 -11.39
CA THR A 314 -6.45 10.96 -11.72
C THR A 314 -7.18 9.64 -11.95
N GLU A 315 -7.43 9.34 -13.21
CA GLU A 315 -7.97 8.04 -13.60
C GLU A 315 -6.94 6.92 -13.35
N CYS A 316 -7.45 5.79 -12.88
CA CYS A 316 -6.68 4.56 -12.73
C CYS A 316 -7.36 3.48 -13.58
N PHE A 317 -6.56 2.72 -14.32
CA PHE A 317 -7.03 1.57 -15.08
C PHE A 317 -6.76 0.31 -14.28
N MET A 318 -7.81 -0.44 -13.97
CA MET A 318 -7.73 -1.70 -13.24
C MET A 318 -7.59 -2.85 -14.24
N PHE A 319 -6.40 -3.46 -14.30
CA PHE A 319 -6.15 -4.62 -15.16
C PHE A 319 -6.79 -5.89 -14.61
N HIS A 320 -6.76 -6.06 -13.28
CA HIS A 320 -7.23 -7.25 -12.60
C HIS A 320 -7.73 -6.93 -11.20
N SER A 321 -8.81 -7.57 -10.77
CA SER A 321 -9.47 -7.31 -9.49
C SER A 321 -10.32 -8.52 -9.11
N ARG A 322 -9.82 -9.34 -8.20
CA ARG A 322 -10.45 -10.63 -7.85
C ARG A 322 -10.30 -10.96 -6.38
N ALA A 323 -11.19 -11.81 -5.90
CA ALA A 323 -11.17 -12.32 -4.55
C ALA A 323 -11.36 -13.85 -4.52
N ALA A 324 -10.69 -14.51 -3.57
CA ALA A 324 -10.78 -15.94 -3.37
C ALA A 324 -10.58 -16.30 -1.90
N VAL A 325 -11.05 -17.49 -1.51
CA VAL A 325 -10.75 -18.07 -0.21
C VAL A 325 -9.47 -18.90 -0.32
N VAL A 326 -8.57 -18.72 0.63
CA VAL A 326 -7.36 -19.54 0.79
C VAL A 326 -7.28 -20.11 2.21
N LYS A 327 -6.40 -21.10 2.40
CA LYS A 327 -5.99 -21.56 3.74
C LYS A 327 -4.57 -21.09 4.02
N LEU A 328 -4.42 -20.28 5.06
CA LEU A 328 -3.12 -19.79 5.52
C LEU A 328 -2.57 -20.74 6.58
N HIS A 329 -1.44 -21.37 6.29
CA HIS A 329 -0.76 -22.27 7.21
C HIS A 329 0.32 -21.49 7.96
N SER A 330 0.49 -21.77 9.26
CA SER A 330 1.61 -21.25 10.04
C SER A 330 2.86 -22.07 9.72
N ALA A 331 4.00 -21.40 9.54
CA ALA A 331 5.28 -22.08 9.30
C ALA A 331 5.78 -22.89 10.51
N ASN A 332 5.25 -22.63 11.71
CA ASN A 332 5.75 -23.16 12.98
C ASN A 332 4.77 -24.08 13.73
N GLU A 333 3.60 -24.36 13.16
CA GLU A 333 2.61 -25.23 13.81
C GLU A 333 2.45 -26.53 13.00
N ASN A 334 2.69 -27.68 13.65
CA ASN A 334 2.24 -29.00 13.17
C ASN A 334 0.70 -29.14 13.19
N CYS A 335 -0.03 -28.02 13.16
CA CYS A 335 -1.48 -28.00 13.11
C CYS A 335 -1.90 -28.24 11.66
N GLU A 336 -2.60 -29.36 11.40
CA GLU A 336 -3.22 -29.64 10.10
C GLU A 336 -4.29 -28.61 9.71
N GLU A 337 -4.71 -27.75 10.64
CA GLU A 337 -5.76 -26.73 10.43
C GLU A 337 -5.15 -25.33 10.19
N GLY A 338 -4.93 -25.01 8.90
CA GLY A 338 -4.69 -23.63 8.47
C GLY A 338 -5.92 -22.74 8.69
N ILE A 339 -5.73 -21.44 8.92
CA ILE A 339 -6.88 -20.51 9.03
C ILE A 339 -7.42 -20.18 7.65
N ARG A 340 -8.73 -20.07 7.53
CA ARG A 340 -9.35 -19.54 6.32
C ARG A 340 -9.09 -18.06 6.21
N ALA A 341 -8.78 -17.60 5.01
CA ALA A 341 -8.58 -16.19 4.72
C ALA A 341 -9.20 -15.83 3.38
N LEU A 342 -9.73 -14.61 3.30
CA LEU A 342 -10.09 -13.95 2.07
C LEU A 342 -8.83 -13.29 1.49
N CYS A 343 -8.48 -13.65 0.26
CA CYS A 343 -7.48 -12.94 -0.53
C CYS A 343 -8.16 -12.05 -1.56
N ILE A 344 -7.67 -10.81 -1.68
CA ILE A 344 -8.08 -9.87 -2.74
C ILE A 344 -6.83 -9.47 -3.53
N GLU A 345 -6.80 -9.79 -4.82
CA GLU A 345 -5.74 -9.41 -5.76
C GLU A 345 -6.19 -8.23 -6.61
N LEU A 346 -5.35 -7.18 -6.67
CA LEU A 346 -5.62 -5.96 -7.42
C LEU A 346 -4.39 -5.57 -8.24
N VAL A 347 -4.57 -5.45 -9.56
CA VAL A 347 -3.54 -4.96 -10.48
C VAL A 347 -4.06 -3.74 -11.22
N ALA A 348 -3.34 -2.63 -11.12
CA ALA A 348 -3.68 -1.39 -11.81
C ALA A 348 -2.44 -0.68 -12.31
N ASN A 349 -2.63 0.26 -13.24
CA ASN A 349 -1.54 1.11 -13.72
C ASN A 349 -0.95 1.98 -12.60
N ARG A 350 -1.79 2.40 -11.65
CA ARG A 350 -1.44 3.16 -10.45
C ARG A 350 -2.51 3.00 -9.39
N PHE A 351 -2.15 3.35 -8.16
CA PHE A 351 -3.08 3.43 -7.03
C PHE A 351 -2.91 4.77 -6.31
N LEU A 352 -4.02 5.35 -5.85
CA LEU A 352 -4.00 6.53 -5.00
C LEU A 352 -3.65 6.15 -3.55
N ARG A 353 -3.26 7.13 -2.73
CA ARG A 353 -2.89 6.89 -1.33
C ARG A 353 -4.07 6.24 -0.57
N LYS A 354 -3.80 5.12 0.10
CA LYS A 354 -4.77 4.27 0.83
C LYS A 354 -5.91 3.67 -0.01
N MET A 355 -5.91 3.85 -1.33
CA MET A 355 -6.97 3.38 -2.23
C MET A 355 -7.30 1.90 -2.04
N VAL A 356 -6.27 1.04 -2.07
CA VAL A 356 -6.45 -0.41 -1.95
C VAL A 356 -7.15 -0.79 -0.65
N ARG A 357 -6.72 -0.21 0.47
CA ARG A 357 -7.27 -0.51 1.81
C ARG A 357 -8.72 -0.04 1.97
N VAL A 358 -9.07 1.09 1.34
CA VAL A 358 -10.45 1.60 1.37
C VAL A 358 -11.34 0.77 0.46
N LEU A 359 -10.85 0.35 -0.71
CA LEU A 359 -11.56 -0.58 -1.59
C LEU A 359 -11.88 -1.88 -0.84
N VAL A 360 -10.86 -2.54 -0.27
CA VAL A 360 -11.04 -3.78 0.50
C VAL A 360 -12.10 -3.65 1.60
N ALA A 361 -11.97 -2.64 2.48
CA ALA A 361 -12.93 -2.46 3.58
C ALA A 361 -14.34 -2.13 3.08
N THR A 362 -14.45 -1.33 2.01
CA THR A 362 -15.75 -0.97 1.44
C THR A 362 -16.41 -2.16 0.78
N THR A 363 -15.68 -2.95 -0.01
CA THR A 363 -16.21 -4.17 -0.64
C THR A 363 -16.73 -5.16 0.40
N ILE A 364 -15.98 -5.40 1.48
CA ILE A 364 -16.41 -6.28 2.57
C ILE A 364 -17.69 -5.75 3.23
N ARG A 365 -17.76 -4.44 3.52
CA ARG A 365 -18.96 -3.82 4.09
C ARG A 365 -20.17 -3.93 3.17
N GLU A 366 -20.01 -3.67 1.88
CA GLU A 366 -21.10 -3.74 0.89
C GLU A 366 -21.55 -5.21 0.68
N ALA A 367 -20.63 -6.16 0.68
CA ALA A 367 -20.95 -7.58 0.64
C ALA A 367 -21.73 -8.02 1.88
N ALA A 368 -21.32 -7.59 3.07
CA ALA A 368 -22.04 -7.85 4.32
C ALA A 368 -23.45 -7.27 4.28
N ALA A 369 -23.61 -6.04 3.77
CA ALA A 369 -24.89 -5.36 3.64
C ALA A 369 -25.83 -5.98 2.58
N GLY A 370 -25.34 -6.95 1.79
CA GLY A 370 -26.08 -7.50 0.66
C GLY A 370 -26.34 -6.45 -0.42
N ALA A 371 -25.38 -5.57 -0.68
CA ALA A 371 -25.49 -4.57 -1.74
C ALA A 371 -25.43 -5.20 -3.14
N GLU A 372 -25.84 -4.47 -4.16
CA GLU A 372 -25.69 -4.88 -5.56
C GLU A 372 -24.23 -4.97 -6.00
N GLU A 373 -23.97 -5.70 -7.08
CA GLU A 373 -22.60 -5.95 -7.55
C GLU A 373 -21.90 -4.69 -8.04
N ASP A 374 -22.66 -3.71 -8.51
CA ASP A 374 -22.18 -2.40 -8.97
C ASP A 374 -21.96 -1.38 -7.82
N ALA A 375 -22.11 -1.78 -6.55
CA ALA A 375 -22.05 -0.88 -5.40
C ALA A 375 -20.78 0.00 -5.38
N LEU A 376 -19.62 -0.54 -5.74
CA LEU A 376 -18.38 0.25 -5.79
C LEU A 376 -18.39 1.29 -6.91
N LEU A 377 -19.03 0.99 -8.05
CA LEU A 377 -19.18 1.92 -9.17
C LEU A 377 -20.09 3.08 -8.76
N ASN A 378 -21.22 2.78 -8.13
CA ASN A 378 -22.16 3.79 -7.63
C ASN A 378 -21.51 4.70 -6.58
N LEU A 379 -20.67 4.15 -5.70
CA LEU A 379 -19.92 4.92 -4.70
C LEU A 379 -18.86 5.87 -5.29
N MET A 380 -18.46 5.72 -6.56
CA MET A 380 -17.52 6.65 -7.20
C MET A 380 -18.12 8.03 -7.42
N GLU A 381 -19.44 8.10 -7.65
CA GLU A 381 -20.20 9.33 -7.85
C GLU A 381 -20.59 10.03 -6.54
N ALA A 382 -20.30 9.40 -5.39
CA ALA A 382 -20.60 9.96 -4.09
C ALA A 382 -19.82 11.28 -3.84
N THR A 383 -20.49 12.25 -3.23
CA THR A 383 -19.88 13.55 -2.90
C THR A 383 -19.18 13.57 -1.54
N CYS A 384 -19.41 12.55 -0.71
CA CYS A 384 -18.93 12.47 0.66
C CYS A 384 -18.03 11.26 0.89
N ARG A 385 -16.84 11.46 1.46
CA ARG A 385 -15.91 10.36 1.81
C ARG A 385 -16.48 9.40 2.85
N ARG A 386 -17.48 9.82 3.65
CA ARG A 386 -18.20 8.95 4.60
C ARG A 386 -19.02 7.87 3.91
N ALA A 387 -19.25 7.98 2.60
CA ALA A 387 -19.92 6.96 1.81
C ALA A 387 -19.11 5.66 1.70
N THR A 388 -17.79 5.69 1.91
CA THR A 388 -16.90 4.52 1.87
C THR A 388 -16.41 4.16 3.28
N ALA A 389 -16.00 2.91 3.49
CA ALA A 389 -15.49 2.46 4.78
C ALA A 389 -14.13 3.13 5.12
N PRO A 390 -13.72 3.18 6.40
CA PRO A 390 -12.35 3.51 6.76
C PRO A 390 -11.35 2.52 6.14
N PRO A 391 -10.08 2.90 5.94
CA PRO A 391 -9.06 1.99 5.40
C PRO A 391 -8.92 0.72 6.25
N ALA A 392 -8.96 -0.44 5.59
CA ALA A 392 -8.64 -1.74 6.19
C ALA A 392 -7.26 -1.73 6.89
N PRO A 393 -6.99 -2.61 7.88
CA PRO A 393 -5.68 -2.73 8.52
C PRO A 393 -4.51 -2.86 7.52
N PRO A 394 -3.37 -2.19 7.74
CA PRO A 394 -2.24 -2.28 6.81
C PRO A 394 -1.55 -3.65 6.80
N GLU A 395 -1.67 -4.43 7.87
CA GLU A 395 -1.00 -5.72 8.07
C GLU A 395 -1.40 -6.77 7.02
N GLY A 396 -2.64 -6.67 6.52
CA GLY A 396 -3.14 -7.54 5.46
C GLY A 396 -2.66 -7.14 4.06
N LEU A 397 -2.14 -5.93 3.86
CA LEU A 397 -1.79 -5.42 2.54
C LEU A 397 -0.32 -5.70 2.20
N CYS A 398 -0.11 -6.24 1.00
CA CYS A 398 1.20 -6.47 0.43
C CYS A 398 1.32 -5.88 -0.97
N LEU A 399 2.36 -5.06 -1.22
CA LEU A 399 2.83 -4.79 -2.59
C LEU A 399 3.59 -6.02 -3.09
N VAL A 400 2.99 -6.76 -4.03
CA VAL A 400 3.60 -7.99 -4.56
C VAL A 400 4.76 -7.62 -5.48
N ASP A 401 4.48 -6.86 -6.54
CA ASP A 401 5.46 -6.47 -7.56
C ASP A 401 5.04 -5.22 -8.36
N VAL A 402 6.01 -4.74 -9.12
CA VAL A 402 5.91 -3.56 -10.00
C VAL A 402 6.43 -3.94 -11.38
N GLY A 403 5.60 -3.76 -12.41
CA GLY A 403 5.98 -4.06 -13.78
C GLY A 403 6.39 -2.84 -14.59
N TYR A 404 7.36 -3.07 -15.46
CA TYR A 404 7.87 -2.09 -16.43
C TYR A 404 7.56 -2.48 -17.88
N GLU A 405 6.99 -3.67 -18.07
CA GLU A 405 6.48 -4.20 -19.34
C GLU A 405 4.95 -4.27 -19.33
N ASP A 406 4.37 -4.64 -20.46
CA ASP A 406 2.93 -4.78 -20.57
C ASP A 406 2.43 -5.88 -19.63
N PHE A 407 1.24 -5.67 -19.08
CA PHE A 407 0.71 -6.57 -18.07
C PHE A 407 0.26 -7.89 -18.69
N ASN A 408 0.79 -9.01 -18.19
CA ASN A 408 0.35 -10.36 -18.56
C ASN A 408 -0.59 -10.93 -17.48
N ARG A 409 -1.87 -11.13 -17.84
CA ARG A 409 -2.91 -11.69 -16.96
C ARG A 409 -2.63 -13.12 -16.48
N GLN A 410 -1.80 -13.90 -17.19
CA GLN A 410 -1.41 -15.24 -16.75
C GLN A 410 -0.65 -15.23 -15.41
N ARG A 411 -0.06 -14.08 -15.05
CA ARG A 411 0.66 -13.90 -13.79
C ARG A 411 -0.27 -13.66 -12.60
N CYS A 412 -1.58 -13.54 -12.78
CA CYS A 412 -2.50 -13.36 -11.66
C CYS A 412 -2.58 -14.62 -10.81
N PHE A 413 -2.65 -14.48 -9.50
CA PHE A 413 -2.87 -15.59 -8.58
C PHE A 413 -4.30 -16.10 -8.66
N ILE A 414 -5.27 -15.18 -8.69
CA ILE A 414 -6.70 -15.49 -8.67
C ILE A 414 -7.26 -15.41 -10.09
N VAL A 415 -7.55 -16.56 -10.69
CA VAL A 415 -8.12 -16.66 -12.04
C VAL A 415 -9.51 -17.32 -11.99
N ASP A 416 -10.26 -17.24 -13.09
CA ASP A 416 -11.62 -17.78 -13.24
C ASP A 416 -11.72 -19.29 -13.09
#